data_AF-A0A8T3P5S8-F1
#
_entry.id   AF-A0A8T3P5S8-F1
#
_cell.length_a   1.000
_cell.length_b   1.000
_cell.length_c   1.000
_cell.angle_alpha   90.00
_cell.angle_beta   90.00
_cell.angle_gamma   90.00
#
_symmetry.space_group_name_H-M   'P 1'
#
loop_
_entity.id
_entity.type
_entity.pdbx_description
1 polymer ?
#
loop_
_entity_poly.entity_id
_entity_poly.type
_entity_poly.pdbx_seq_one_letter_code
_entity_poly.pdbx_strand_id
1 'polypeptide(L)'
;MTEILVRQAPQIILAAIAVVALLWLYPRHRLAALALVWATWFLLPLLRRLLDVTFGFTRLDFLSLLPFALTGLAALLELRHARPSRRALAIMGLAAAAFLVGIPAGLSQPVPLAFGLVSYGGAMAAAVLGYEDVRRQAGAVMGSLGRTLLALAPAIAAYAVIQYYFLDMLVWDISWVTETGIRSLRSPEPGRLRAFSTLNSPVPFAAVMAVALGVTL
;
A
#
# COMPACT_ATOMS: atom_id res chain seq x y z
N MET A 1 3.48 22.71 19.18
CA MET A 1 2.32 22.39 18.31
C MET A 1 2.54 22.85 16.87
N THR A 2 3.01 24.09 16.65
CA THR A 2 3.34 24.65 15.32
C THR A 2 4.35 23.82 14.54
N GLU A 3 5.40 23.32 15.18
CA GLU A 3 6.45 22.54 14.49
C GLU A 3 5.93 21.21 13.94
N ILE A 4 5.12 20.46 14.72
CA ILE A 4 4.52 19.20 14.28
C ILE A 4 3.61 19.42 13.06
N LEU A 5 2.80 20.49 13.09
CA LEU A 5 1.92 20.83 11.98
C LEU A 5 2.70 21.18 10.72
N VAL A 6 3.82 21.91 10.82
CA VAL A 6 4.68 22.23 9.68
C VAL A 6 5.29 20.96 9.07
N ARG A 7 5.75 20.01 9.90
CA ARG A 7 6.32 18.75 9.42
C ARG A 7 5.28 17.85 8.72
N GLN A 8 4.06 17.83 9.21
CA GLN A 8 2.98 16.97 8.69
C GLN A 8 2.14 17.62 7.59
N ALA A 9 2.16 18.95 7.45
CA ALA A 9 1.40 19.69 6.44
C ALA A 9 1.52 19.11 5.02
N PRO A 10 2.73 18.83 4.46
CA PRO A 10 2.82 18.28 3.10
C PRO A 10 2.13 16.91 2.98
N GLN A 11 2.25 16.06 4.00
CA GLN A 11 1.61 14.74 4.01
C GLN A 11 0.08 14.86 4.07
N ILE A 12 -0.45 15.77 4.89
CA ILE A 12 -1.89 16.02 5.03
C ILE A 12 -2.45 16.56 3.71
N ILE A 13 -1.77 17.52 3.08
CA ILE A 13 -2.19 18.11 1.80
C ILE A 13 -2.22 17.04 0.72
N LEU A 14 -1.16 16.23 0.59
CA LEU A 14 -1.12 15.14 -0.38
C LEU A 14 -2.21 14.09 -0.14
N ALA A 15 -2.48 13.75 1.12
CA ALA A 15 -3.57 12.85 1.48
C ALA A 15 -4.94 13.41 1.09
N ALA A 16 -5.20 14.69 1.39
CA ALA A 16 -6.44 15.36 0.99
C ALA A 16 -6.60 15.40 -0.53
N ILE A 17 -5.54 15.74 -1.27
CA ILE A 17 -5.53 15.74 -2.74
C ILE A 17 -5.87 14.34 -3.28
N ALA A 18 -5.25 13.28 -2.74
CA ALA A 18 -5.49 11.93 -3.20
C ALA A 18 -6.92 11.45 -2.93
N VAL A 19 -7.51 11.81 -1.77
CA VAL A 19 -8.91 11.52 -1.44
C VAL A 19 -9.86 12.25 -2.40
N VAL A 20 -9.64 13.55 -2.62
CA VAL A 20 -10.45 14.34 -3.56
C VAL A 20 -10.31 13.80 -4.98
N ALA A 21 -9.10 13.47 -5.42
CA ALA A 21 -8.83 12.88 -6.73
C ALA A 21 -9.55 11.54 -6.89
N LEU A 22 -9.53 10.67 -5.87
CA LEU A 22 -10.27 9.41 -5.89
C LEU A 22 -11.78 9.66 -6.05
N LEU A 23 -12.37 10.51 -5.20
CA LEU A 23 -13.81 10.82 -5.24
C LEU A 23 -14.24 11.44 -6.58
N TRP A 24 -13.38 12.27 -7.18
CA TRP A 24 -13.65 12.91 -8.46
C TRP A 24 -13.47 11.95 -9.66
N LEU A 25 -12.42 11.13 -9.66
CA LEU A 25 -12.11 10.18 -10.72
C LEU A 25 -13.07 9.00 -10.73
N TYR A 26 -13.46 8.49 -9.56
CA TYR A 26 -14.21 7.23 -9.45
C TYR A 26 -15.49 7.17 -10.32
N PRO A 27 -16.39 8.18 -10.31
CA PRO A 27 -17.58 8.14 -11.16
C PRO A 27 -17.31 8.38 -12.65
N ARG A 28 -16.16 8.95 -13.02
CA ARG A 28 -15.81 9.33 -14.41
C ARG A 28 -14.96 8.28 -15.12
N HIS A 29 -13.92 7.81 -14.42
CA HIS A 29 -12.89 6.91 -14.92
C HIS A 29 -12.49 5.93 -13.82
N ARG A 30 -13.37 4.95 -13.54
CA ARG A 30 -13.15 3.91 -12.51
C ARG A 30 -11.76 3.27 -12.58
N LEU A 31 -11.29 2.93 -13.79
CA LEU A 31 -9.96 2.31 -13.95
C LEU A 31 -8.83 3.22 -13.48
N ALA A 32 -8.91 4.52 -13.79
CA ALA A 32 -7.93 5.51 -13.32
C ALA A 32 -8.01 5.70 -11.80
N ALA A 33 -9.22 5.70 -11.24
CA ALA A 33 -9.44 5.77 -9.80
C ALA A 33 -8.82 4.56 -9.06
N LEU A 34 -9.02 3.34 -9.57
CA LEU A 34 -8.39 2.14 -9.00
C LEU A 34 -6.87 2.13 -9.23
N ALA A 35 -6.40 2.59 -10.39
CA ALA A 35 -4.96 2.75 -10.62
C ALA A 35 -4.32 3.73 -9.63
N LEU A 36 -5.00 4.81 -9.26
CA LEU A 36 -4.57 5.72 -8.19
C LEU A 36 -4.47 4.98 -6.85
N VAL A 37 -5.49 4.20 -6.47
CA VAL A 37 -5.47 3.38 -5.24
C VAL A 37 -4.27 2.44 -5.24
N TRP A 38 -4.03 1.69 -6.32
CA TRP A 38 -2.89 0.77 -6.40
C TRP A 38 -1.55 1.49 -6.40
N ALA A 39 -1.43 2.61 -7.13
CA ALA A 39 -0.22 3.41 -7.15
C ALA A 39 0.15 3.93 -5.74
N THR A 40 -0.85 4.23 -4.90
CA THR A 40 -0.57 4.65 -3.52
C THR A 40 0.13 3.56 -2.70
N TRP A 41 -0.25 2.29 -2.86
CA TRP A 41 0.43 1.17 -2.22
C TRP A 41 1.88 1.01 -2.68
N PHE A 42 2.16 1.32 -3.94
CA PHE A 42 3.47 1.08 -4.54
C PHE A 42 4.44 2.25 -4.40
N LEU A 43 3.95 3.49 -4.39
CA LEU A 43 4.81 4.68 -4.50
C LEU A 43 4.85 5.52 -3.23
N LEU A 44 3.80 5.52 -2.41
CA LEU A 44 3.78 6.37 -1.21
C LEU A 44 4.87 6.04 -0.19
N PRO A 45 5.32 4.80 0.01
CA PRO A 45 6.39 4.57 0.97
C PRO A 45 7.70 5.27 0.56
N LEU A 46 8.04 5.30 -0.73
CA LEU A 46 9.16 6.11 -1.22
C LEU A 46 8.90 7.61 -1.02
N LEU A 47 7.74 8.11 -1.45
CA LEU A 47 7.41 9.54 -1.31
C LEU A 47 7.51 10.00 0.14
N ARG A 48 7.03 9.17 1.06
CA ARG A 48 7.17 9.42 2.49
C ARG A 48 8.62 9.53 2.92
N ARG A 49 9.50 8.60 2.52
CA ARG A 49 10.93 8.64 2.88
C ARG A 49 11.61 9.91 2.38
N LEU A 50 11.24 10.37 1.18
CA LEU A 50 11.73 11.65 0.63
C LEU A 50 11.28 12.85 1.49
N LEU A 51 10.02 12.85 1.92
CA LEU A 51 9.50 13.87 2.83
C LEU A 51 10.13 13.80 4.22
N ASP A 52 10.40 12.60 4.75
CA ASP A 52 11.02 12.43 6.07
C ASP A 52 12.42 13.06 6.14
N VAL A 53 13.20 13.04 5.05
CA VAL A 53 14.51 13.74 5.00
C VAL A 53 14.35 15.25 4.96
N THR A 54 13.31 15.74 4.28
CA THR A 54 13.12 17.18 4.05
C THR A 54 12.43 17.88 5.23
N PHE A 55 11.45 17.20 5.83
CA PHE A 55 10.56 17.75 6.86
C PHE A 55 10.75 17.06 8.21
N GLY A 56 11.63 16.07 8.30
CA GLY A 56 11.90 15.31 9.52
C GLY A 56 11.02 14.07 9.67
N PHE A 57 11.61 13.02 10.22
CA PHE A 57 10.96 11.73 10.44
C PHE A 57 9.77 11.85 11.41
N THR A 58 8.67 11.18 11.06
CA THR A 58 7.46 11.10 11.90
C THR A 58 7.01 9.64 12.05
N ARG A 59 6.73 9.20 13.29
CA ARG A 59 6.29 7.81 13.56
C ARG A 59 4.85 7.56 13.15
N LEU A 60 3.99 8.58 13.27
CA LEU A 60 2.60 8.54 12.85
C LEU A 60 2.47 9.47 11.66
N ASP A 61 2.41 8.88 10.48
CA ASP A 61 2.46 9.58 9.21
C ASP A 61 1.17 9.31 8.41
N PHE A 62 0.62 10.36 7.79
CA PHE A 62 -0.68 10.28 7.10
C PHE A 62 -0.56 9.48 5.80
N LEU A 63 0.63 9.49 5.17
CA LEU A 63 0.86 8.78 3.92
C LEU A 63 0.92 7.26 4.08
N SER A 64 1.24 6.73 5.27
CA SER A 64 1.17 5.29 5.55
C SER A 64 -0.27 4.82 5.77
N LEU A 65 -1.16 5.69 6.26
CA LEU A 65 -2.58 5.39 6.40
C LEU A 65 -3.36 5.57 5.10
N LEU A 66 -2.85 6.40 4.19
CA LEU A 66 -3.55 6.78 2.97
C LEU A 66 -3.90 5.59 2.05
N PRO A 67 -3.02 4.61 1.75
CA PRO A 67 -3.39 3.44 0.96
C PRO A 67 -4.57 2.67 1.55
N PHE A 68 -4.60 2.51 2.88
CA PHE A 68 -5.71 1.86 3.58
C PHE A 68 -7.01 2.66 3.42
N ALA A 69 -6.95 3.97 3.67
CA ALA A 69 -8.11 4.86 3.58
C ALA A 69 -8.70 4.88 2.16
N LEU A 70 -7.86 5.01 1.12
CA LEU A 70 -8.30 5.02 -0.27
C LEU A 70 -8.85 3.66 -0.71
N THR A 71 -8.23 2.56 -0.27
CA THR A 71 -8.73 1.19 -0.54
C THR A 71 -10.11 0.99 0.10
N GLY A 72 -10.27 1.36 1.37
CA GLY A 72 -11.54 1.28 2.08
C GLY A 72 -12.62 2.14 1.45
N LEU A 73 -12.31 3.39 1.11
CA LEU A 73 -13.24 4.31 0.44
C LEU A 73 -13.67 3.78 -0.92
N ALA A 74 -12.73 3.33 -1.76
CA ALA A 74 -13.05 2.73 -3.06
C ALA A 74 -13.91 1.46 -2.89
N ALA A 75 -13.62 0.60 -1.91
CA ALA A 75 -14.41 -0.59 -1.64
C ALA A 75 -15.84 -0.25 -1.21
N LEU A 76 -16.03 0.79 -0.38
CA LEU A 76 -17.36 1.29 -0.02
C LEU A 76 -18.13 1.80 -1.24
N LEU A 77 -17.46 2.53 -2.14
CA LEU A 77 -18.07 2.98 -3.40
C LEU A 77 -18.44 1.81 -4.31
N GLU A 78 -17.65 0.74 -4.33
CA GLU A 78 -17.99 -0.49 -5.05
C GLU A 78 -19.22 -1.15 -4.46
N LEU A 79 -19.26 -1.39 -3.15
CA LEU A 79 -20.36 -2.08 -2.48
C LEU A 79 -21.70 -1.36 -2.61
N ARG A 80 -21.70 -0.04 -2.85
CA ARG A 80 -22.94 0.71 -3.16
C ARG A 80 -23.58 0.31 -4.49
N HIS A 81 -22.79 -0.15 -5.45
CA HIS A 81 -23.23 -0.48 -6.81
C HIS A 81 -23.12 -1.98 -7.12
N ALA A 82 -22.27 -2.68 -6.37
CA ALA A 82 -22.01 -4.09 -6.48
C ALA A 82 -23.01 -4.91 -5.66
N ARG A 83 -23.33 -6.10 -6.17
CA ARG A 83 -24.04 -7.12 -5.41
C ARG A 83 -23.20 -8.39 -5.47
N PRO A 84 -22.25 -8.57 -4.52
CA PRO A 84 -21.40 -9.75 -4.51
C PRO A 84 -22.26 -11.02 -4.43
N SER A 85 -21.88 -12.04 -5.18
CA SER A 85 -22.57 -13.34 -5.12
C SER A 85 -22.57 -13.91 -3.69
N ARG A 86 -23.56 -14.74 -3.36
CA ARG A 86 -23.59 -15.45 -2.05
C ARG A 86 -22.31 -16.21 -1.77
N ARG A 87 -21.72 -16.84 -2.79
CA ARG A 87 -20.43 -17.54 -2.68
C ARG A 87 -19.29 -16.58 -2.33
N ALA A 88 -19.21 -15.43 -3.00
CA ALA A 88 -18.20 -14.41 -2.68
C ALA A 88 -18.36 -13.87 -1.25
N LEU A 89 -19.59 -13.58 -0.83
CA LEU A 89 -19.88 -13.18 0.56
C LEU A 89 -19.50 -14.25 1.57
N ALA A 90 -19.76 -15.53 1.27
CA ALA A 90 -19.37 -16.64 2.15
C ALA A 90 -17.84 -16.76 2.28
N ILE A 91 -17.09 -16.64 1.17
CA ILE A 91 -15.62 -16.67 1.21
C ILE A 91 -15.07 -15.48 1.99
N MET A 92 -15.54 -14.26 1.71
CA MET A 92 -15.13 -13.06 2.43
C MET A 92 -15.51 -13.13 3.91
N GLY A 93 -16.68 -13.68 4.23
CA GLY A 93 -17.15 -13.89 5.60
C GLY A 93 -16.31 -14.92 6.36
N LEU A 94 -15.89 -16.01 5.71
CA LEU A 94 -14.99 -17.00 6.30
C LEU A 94 -13.61 -16.40 6.56
N ALA A 95 -13.07 -15.62 5.61
CA ALA A 95 -11.81 -14.91 5.80
C ALA A 95 -11.89 -13.91 6.96
N ALA A 96 -12.98 -13.13 7.04
CA ALA A 96 -13.22 -12.23 8.15
C ALA A 96 -13.29 -12.98 9.49
N ALA A 97 -14.05 -14.08 9.55
CA ALA A 97 -14.16 -14.91 10.75
C ALA A 97 -12.80 -15.47 11.20
N ALA A 98 -11.96 -15.92 10.26
CA ALA A 98 -10.61 -16.38 10.56
C ALA A 98 -9.75 -15.27 11.20
N PHE A 99 -9.88 -14.02 10.77
CA PHE A 99 -9.19 -12.90 11.42
C PHE A 99 -9.72 -12.59 12.83
N LEU A 100 -11.01 -12.76 13.08
CA LEU A 100 -11.60 -12.53 14.41
C LEU A 100 -11.03 -13.48 15.47
N VAL A 101 -10.59 -14.69 15.08
CA VAL A 101 -9.94 -15.65 15.99
C VAL A 101 -8.68 -15.07 16.64
N GLY A 102 -7.97 -14.16 15.97
CA GLY A 102 -6.76 -13.53 16.50
C GLY A 102 -7.00 -12.40 17.51
N ILE A 103 -8.23 -11.86 17.60
CA ILE A 103 -8.53 -10.69 18.44
C ILE A 103 -8.26 -10.94 19.93
N PRO A 104 -8.73 -12.05 20.54
CA PRO A 104 -8.52 -12.27 21.98
C PRO A 104 -7.04 -12.28 22.37
N ALA A 105 -6.17 -12.87 21.55
CA ALA A 105 -4.73 -12.89 21.78
C ALA A 105 -4.11 -11.47 21.72
N GLY A 106 -4.64 -10.62 20.84
CA GLY A 106 -4.17 -9.25 20.65
C GLY A 106 -4.64 -8.25 21.71
N LEU A 107 -5.64 -8.56 22.55
CA LEU A 107 -6.17 -7.61 23.55
C LEU A 107 -5.12 -7.14 24.55
N SER A 108 -4.11 -7.96 24.82
CA SER A 108 -2.97 -7.61 25.69
C SER A 108 -1.99 -6.61 25.03
N GLN A 109 -2.05 -6.43 23.71
CA GLN A 109 -1.16 -5.57 22.93
C GLN A 109 -1.99 -4.68 21.97
N PRO A 110 -2.58 -3.58 22.48
CA PRO A 110 -3.58 -2.81 21.74
C PRO A 110 -3.04 -2.17 20.46
N VAL A 111 -1.76 -1.77 20.43
CA VAL A 111 -1.15 -1.14 19.24
C VAL A 111 -0.96 -2.15 18.10
N PRO A 112 -0.28 -3.31 18.29
CA PRO A 112 -0.26 -4.38 17.30
C PRO A 112 -1.65 -4.85 16.86
N LEU A 113 -2.60 -4.96 17.80
CA LEU A 113 -3.98 -5.30 17.49
C LEU A 113 -4.63 -4.28 16.53
N ALA A 114 -4.52 -2.98 16.84
CA ALA A 114 -5.05 -1.92 15.99
C ALA A 114 -4.44 -1.93 14.59
N PHE A 115 -3.11 -2.10 14.50
CA PHE A 115 -2.41 -2.25 13.22
C PHE A 115 -2.89 -3.48 12.44
N GLY A 116 -3.06 -4.61 13.12
CA GLY A 116 -3.60 -5.84 12.52
C GLY A 116 -5.01 -5.63 11.97
N LEU A 117 -5.91 -5.02 12.75
CA LEU A 117 -7.28 -4.71 12.33
C LEU A 117 -7.33 -3.83 11.07
N VAL A 118 -6.51 -2.77 11.02
CA VAL A 118 -6.39 -1.91 9.83
C VAL A 118 -5.83 -2.69 8.65
N SER A 119 -4.80 -3.51 8.88
CA SER A 119 -4.13 -4.29 7.83
C SER A 119 -5.04 -5.33 7.18
N TYR A 120 -5.69 -6.15 8.00
CA TYR A 120 -6.61 -7.19 7.53
C TYR A 120 -7.92 -6.61 7.01
N GLY A 121 -8.42 -5.52 7.61
CA GLY A 121 -9.55 -4.77 7.07
C GLY A 121 -9.25 -4.18 5.68
N GLY A 122 -8.05 -3.62 5.50
CA GLY A 122 -7.55 -3.18 4.21
C GLY A 122 -7.46 -4.31 3.19
N ALA A 123 -6.97 -5.49 3.59
CA ALA A 123 -6.94 -6.66 2.73
C ALA A 123 -8.34 -7.11 2.30
N MET A 124 -9.34 -7.07 3.19
CA MET A 124 -10.73 -7.36 2.85
C MET A 124 -11.32 -6.31 1.89
N ALA A 125 -11.03 -5.03 2.11
CA ALA A 125 -11.42 -3.98 1.17
C ALA A 125 -10.79 -4.19 -0.22
N ALA A 126 -9.49 -4.54 -0.27
CA ALA A 126 -8.81 -4.86 -1.52
C ALA A 126 -9.41 -6.11 -2.22
N ALA A 127 -9.85 -7.11 -1.45
CA ALA A 127 -10.53 -8.29 -2.00
C ALA A 127 -11.86 -7.94 -2.67
N VAL A 128 -12.65 -7.02 -2.07
CA VAL A 128 -13.86 -6.48 -2.70
C VAL A 128 -13.54 -5.78 -4.02
N LEU A 129 -12.51 -4.92 -4.04
CA LEU A 129 -12.06 -4.26 -5.26
C LEU A 129 -11.66 -5.27 -6.34
N GLY A 130 -10.86 -6.28 -5.99
CA GLY A 130 -10.41 -7.32 -6.90
C GLY A 130 -11.57 -8.14 -7.48
N TYR A 131 -12.53 -8.54 -6.64
CA TYR A 131 -13.73 -9.26 -7.08
C TYR A 131 -14.53 -8.45 -8.12
N GLU A 132 -14.80 -7.18 -7.82
CA GLU A 132 -15.56 -6.31 -8.71
C GLU A 132 -14.80 -5.95 -9.97
N ASP A 133 -13.49 -5.80 -9.87
CA ASP A 133 -12.64 -5.52 -11.01
C ASP A 133 -12.61 -6.68 -12.01
N VAL A 134 -12.45 -7.93 -11.53
CA VAL A 134 -12.55 -9.12 -12.39
C VAL A 134 -13.94 -9.24 -13.01
N ARG A 135 -15.00 -9.01 -12.23
CA ARG A 135 -16.39 -9.10 -12.70
C ARG A 135 -16.69 -8.10 -13.81
N ARG A 136 -16.29 -6.83 -13.64
CA ARG A 136 -16.56 -5.75 -14.60
C ARG A 136 -15.64 -5.79 -15.81
N GLN A 137 -14.47 -6.40 -15.68
CA GLN A 137 -13.51 -6.57 -16.76
C GLN A 137 -13.54 -7.97 -17.38
N ALA A 138 -14.66 -8.69 -17.23
CA ALA A 138 -14.86 -9.96 -17.90
C ALA A 138 -14.66 -9.78 -19.41
N GLY A 139 -13.61 -10.39 -19.96
CA GLY A 139 -13.21 -10.28 -21.37
C GLY A 139 -12.03 -9.33 -21.65
N ALA A 140 -11.54 -8.56 -20.68
CA ALA A 140 -10.30 -7.80 -20.81
C ALA A 140 -9.08 -8.65 -20.45
N VAL A 141 -7.94 -8.38 -21.11
CA VAL A 141 -6.66 -9.08 -20.86
C VAL A 141 -6.16 -8.88 -19.42
N MET A 142 -6.34 -7.67 -18.86
CA MET A 142 -5.84 -7.32 -17.53
C MET A 142 -6.78 -6.41 -16.77
N GLY A 143 -6.94 -6.69 -15.48
CA GLY A 143 -7.60 -5.82 -14.50
C GLY A 143 -6.85 -4.51 -14.24
N SER A 144 -7.42 -3.65 -13.40
CA SER A 144 -6.81 -2.39 -12.93
C SER A 144 -5.45 -2.63 -12.26
N LEU A 145 -5.36 -3.58 -11.34
CA LEU A 145 -4.11 -3.93 -10.66
C LEU A 145 -3.06 -4.39 -11.67
N GLY A 146 -3.44 -5.27 -12.61
CA GLY A 146 -2.54 -5.74 -13.65
C GLY A 146 -1.97 -4.58 -14.49
N ARG A 147 -2.84 -3.68 -14.97
CA ARG A 147 -2.40 -2.50 -15.75
C ARG A 147 -1.48 -1.59 -14.93
N THR A 148 -1.80 -1.36 -13.65
CA THR A 148 -0.94 -0.56 -12.77
C THR A 148 0.42 -1.23 -12.55
N LEU A 149 0.46 -2.55 -12.34
CA LEU A 149 1.71 -3.29 -12.21
C LEU A 149 2.52 -3.28 -13.49
N LEU A 150 1.90 -3.47 -14.66
CA LEU A 150 2.61 -3.37 -15.93
C LEU A 150 3.27 -1.99 -16.12
N ALA A 151 2.59 -0.92 -15.70
CA ALA A 151 3.12 0.44 -15.77
C ALA A 151 4.23 0.72 -14.74
N LEU A 152 4.08 0.24 -13.49
CA LEU A 152 4.95 0.65 -12.38
C LEU A 152 6.04 -0.37 -12.01
N ALA A 153 5.81 -1.67 -12.24
CA ALA A 153 6.74 -2.72 -11.85
C ALA A 153 8.14 -2.55 -12.45
N PRO A 154 8.34 -2.10 -13.71
CA PRO A 154 9.68 -1.85 -14.23
C PRO A 154 10.44 -0.78 -13.42
N ALA A 155 9.78 0.31 -13.05
CA ALA A 155 10.38 1.36 -12.23
C ALA A 155 10.67 0.89 -10.80
N ILE A 156 9.76 0.12 -10.20
CA ILE A 156 9.95 -0.49 -8.88
C ILE A 156 11.12 -1.48 -8.90
N ALA A 157 11.23 -2.32 -9.94
CA ALA A 157 12.34 -3.26 -10.09
C ALA A 157 13.68 -2.52 -10.29
N ALA A 158 13.71 -1.52 -11.18
CA ALA A 158 14.90 -0.71 -11.41
C ALA A 158 15.37 0.00 -10.13
N TYR A 159 14.44 0.59 -9.36
CA TYR A 159 14.76 1.22 -8.09
C TYR A 159 15.29 0.21 -7.05
N ALA A 160 14.84 -1.06 -7.07
CA ALA A 160 15.40 -2.11 -6.22
C ALA A 160 16.88 -2.40 -6.52
N VAL A 161 17.24 -2.43 -7.80
CA VAL A 161 18.64 -2.59 -8.25
C VAL A 161 19.47 -1.40 -7.81
N ILE A 162 18.95 -0.17 -8.02
CA ILE A 162 19.61 1.06 -7.57
C ILE A 162 19.82 1.02 -6.06
N GLN A 163 18.79 0.64 -5.31
CA GLN A 163 18.85 0.53 -3.85
C GLN A 163 19.89 -0.47 -3.36
N TYR A 164 20.10 -1.57 -4.09
CA TYR A 164 21.07 -2.58 -3.70
C TYR A 164 22.52 -2.14 -3.96
N TYR A 165 22.78 -1.54 -5.12
CA TYR A 165 24.15 -1.22 -5.56
C TYR A 165 24.62 0.19 -5.20
N PHE A 166 23.69 1.14 -5.06
CA PHE A 166 23.99 2.56 -4.86
C PHE A 166 23.36 3.09 -3.56
N LEU A 167 23.24 2.22 -2.55
CA LEU A 167 22.59 2.57 -1.28
C LEU A 167 23.15 3.83 -0.64
N ASP A 168 24.48 4.02 -0.69
CA ASP A 168 25.18 5.17 -0.10
C ASP A 168 24.70 6.52 -0.67
N MET A 169 24.10 6.51 -1.87
CA MET A 169 23.55 7.71 -2.52
C MET A 169 22.08 7.96 -2.17
N LEU A 170 21.40 7.02 -1.48
CA LEU A 170 19.99 7.07 -1.16
C LEU A 170 19.79 7.46 0.31
N VAL A 171 20.10 8.73 0.63
CA VAL A 171 20.05 9.26 2.00
C VAL A 171 18.69 9.04 2.68
N TRP A 172 17.59 9.06 1.92
CA TRP A 172 16.25 8.82 2.44
C TRP A 172 15.99 7.37 2.84
N ASP A 173 16.55 6.40 2.13
CA ASP A 173 16.43 4.99 2.51
C ASP A 173 17.31 4.72 3.75
N ILE A 174 18.53 5.25 3.79
CA ILE A 174 19.43 5.11 4.95
C ILE A 174 18.83 5.76 6.19
N SER A 175 18.37 7.02 6.08
CA SER A 175 17.75 7.76 7.17
C SER A 175 16.52 7.02 7.69
N TRP A 176 15.62 6.60 6.80
CA TRP A 176 14.42 5.88 7.18
C TRP A 176 14.71 4.55 7.88
N VAL A 177 15.66 3.74 7.39
CA VAL A 177 16.04 2.48 8.05
C VAL A 177 16.67 2.74 9.43
N THR A 178 17.45 3.81 9.56
CA THR A 178 18.07 4.21 10.82
C THR A 178 17.02 4.62 11.85
N GLU A 179 16.09 5.50 11.45
CA GLU A 179 15.03 6.04 12.31
C GLU A 179 14.00 4.97 12.72
N THR A 180 13.63 4.08 11.79
CA THR A 180 12.68 2.99 12.08
C THR A 180 13.29 1.85 12.89
N GLY A 181 14.62 1.68 12.84
CA GLY A 181 15.33 0.62 13.56
C GLY A 181 14.98 -0.80 13.11
N ILE A 182 14.36 -0.98 11.92
CA ILE A 182 13.91 -2.29 11.44
C ILE A 182 15.11 -3.13 11.03
N ARG A 183 15.48 -4.09 11.91
CA ARG A 183 16.66 -4.94 11.70
C ARG A 183 16.50 -5.94 10.56
N SER A 184 15.28 -6.35 10.22
CA SER A 184 15.01 -7.31 9.14
C SER A 184 15.34 -6.79 7.75
N LEU A 185 15.62 -5.49 7.60
CA LEU A 185 16.07 -4.88 6.35
C LEU A 185 17.58 -5.06 6.10
N ARG A 186 18.36 -5.44 7.10
CA ARG A 186 19.81 -5.61 6.95
C ARG A 186 20.12 -6.81 6.06
N SER A 187 21.03 -6.61 5.10
CA SER A 187 21.58 -7.69 4.29
C SER A 187 22.61 -8.49 5.09
N PRO A 188 22.79 -9.80 4.82
CA PRO A 188 23.98 -10.52 5.27
C PRO A 188 25.28 -9.93 4.69
N GLU A 189 25.21 -9.23 3.56
CA GLU A 189 26.36 -8.53 2.98
C GLU A 189 26.65 -7.22 3.73
N PRO A 190 27.90 -7.00 4.20
CA PRO A 190 28.27 -5.79 4.91
C PRO A 190 27.95 -4.52 4.11
N GLY A 191 27.36 -3.53 4.77
CA GLY A 191 27.02 -2.23 4.16
C GLY A 191 25.82 -2.25 3.21
N ARG A 192 25.09 -3.37 3.09
CA ARG A 192 23.92 -3.47 2.20
C ARG A 192 22.60 -3.69 2.94
N LEU A 193 21.50 -3.37 2.25
CA LEU A 193 20.14 -3.67 2.67
C LEU A 193 19.53 -4.73 1.75
N ARG A 194 18.63 -5.53 2.31
CA ARG A 194 17.73 -6.36 1.50
C ARG A 194 16.85 -5.42 0.71
N ALA A 195 16.78 -5.61 -0.60
CA ALA A 195 15.98 -4.74 -1.45
C ALA A 195 14.50 -4.76 -1.03
N PHE A 196 13.96 -3.57 -0.79
CA PHE A 196 12.55 -3.30 -0.56
C PHE A 196 11.98 -2.26 -1.53
N SER A 197 12.84 -1.69 -2.38
CA SER A 197 12.49 -0.73 -3.40
C SER A 197 11.64 0.42 -2.84
N THR A 198 10.60 0.84 -3.54
CA THR A 198 9.66 1.89 -3.16
C THR A 198 8.69 1.48 -2.06
N LEU A 199 8.77 0.24 -1.55
CA LEU A 199 7.85 -0.35 -0.58
C LEU A 199 8.40 -0.29 0.85
N ASN A 200 7.62 -0.73 1.84
CA ASN A 200 8.01 -0.65 3.25
C ASN A 200 8.87 -1.84 3.75
N SER A 201 9.01 -2.94 2.99
CA SER A 201 9.91 -4.04 3.35
C SER A 201 10.14 -5.01 2.18
N PRO A 202 11.10 -5.96 2.30
CA PRO A 202 11.41 -6.92 1.25
C PRO A 202 10.24 -7.87 0.93
N VAL A 203 9.39 -8.17 1.91
CA VAL A 203 8.27 -9.13 1.74
C VAL A 203 7.20 -8.59 0.78
N PRO A 204 6.63 -7.38 0.98
CA PRO A 204 5.76 -6.74 -0.01
C PRO A 204 6.43 -6.58 -1.38
N PHE A 205 7.73 -6.24 -1.41
CA PHE A 205 8.45 -6.12 -2.67
C PHE A 205 8.50 -7.42 -3.46
N ALA A 206 8.89 -8.53 -2.80
CA ALA A 206 8.89 -9.84 -3.42
C ALA A 206 7.48 -10.24 -3.91
N ALA A 207 6.44 -10.00 -3.09
CA ALA A 207 5.06 -10.29 -3.47
C ALA A 207 4.60 -9.49 -4.70
N VAL A 208 4.89 -8.18 -4.75
CA VAL A 208 4.55 -7.31 -5.88
C VAL A 208 5.25 -7.76 -7.16
N MET A 209 6.54 -8.10 -7.09
CA MET A 209 7.28 -8.59 -8.25
C MET A 209 6.78 -9.95 -8.74
N ALA A 210 6.46 -10.87 -7.82
CA ALA A 210 5.89 -12.17 -8.18
C ALA A 210 4.55 -12.03 -8.92
N VAL A 211 3.66 -11.17 -8.42
CA VAL A 211 2.36 -10.89 -9.08
C VAL A 211 2.58 -10.17 -10.41
N ALA A 212 3.49 -9.20 -10.48
CA ALA A 212 3.78 -8.48 -11.71
C ALA A 212 4.25 -9.44 -12.82
N LEU A 213 5.21 -10.32 -12.51
CA LEU A 213 5.71 -11.34 -13.44
C LEU A 213 4.58 -12.27 -13.90
N GLY A 214 3.74 -12.74 -12.98
CA GLY A 214 2.62 -13.63 -13.30
C GLY A 214 1.51 -12.99 -14.12
N VAL A 215 1.44 -11.65 -14.19
CA VAL A 215 0.48 -10.92 -15.04
C VAL A 215 1.09 -10.54 -16.39
N THR A 216 2.42 -10.48 -16.50
CA THR A 216 3.13 -10.14 -17.75
C THR A 216 3.52 -11.34 -18.62
N LEU A 217 3.54 -12.54 -18.05
CA LEU A 217 3.82 -13.81 -18.74
C LEU A 217 2.53 -14.48 -19.20
#